data_AF-A0AAQ3NST2-F1
#
_entry.id   AF-A0AAQ3NST2-F1
#
_cell.length_a   1.000
_cell.length_b   1.000
_cell.length_c   1.000
_cell.angle_alpha   90.00
_cell.angle_beta   90.00
_cell.angle_gamma   90.00
#
_symmetry.space_group_name_H-M   'P 1'
#
loop_
_entity.id
_entity.type
_entity.pdbx_description
1 polymer ?
#
loop_
_entity_poly.entity_id
_entity_poly.type
_entity_poly.pdbx_seq_one_letter_code
_entity_poly.pdbx_strand_id
1 'polypeptide(L)'
;MLDLSENKLSGSIPDWIGTKEELQILSLGKNQFFGSLPITVCCLRNIQFLDLSQNNLSGKIPKCINNLTSLASMAETTYLTSHSYGFYTNLVPYDLNAWLTWKGSKQMFMNKGLRLLKIIDLSSNHFSEEIPIEIEKLC
;
A
#
# COMPACT_ATOMS: atom_id res chain seq x y z
N MET A 1 9.11 -0.32 0.82
CA MET A 1 8.28 -1.12 -0.10
C MET A 1 8.40 -2.57 0.32
N LEU A 2 7.28 -3.29 0.38
CA LEU A 2 7.22 -4.74 0.50
C LEU A 2 6.33 -5.27 -0.63
N ASP A 3 6.90 -6.11 -1.49
CA ASP A 3 6.19 -6.75 -2.59
C ASP A 3 6.37 -8.27 -2.48
N LEU A 4 5.25 -8.94 -2.21
CA LEU A 4 5.12 -10.39 -2.15
C LEU A 4 4.05 -10.88 -3.12
N SER A 5 3.67 -10.05 -4.10
CA SER A 5 2.63 -10.36 -5.07
C SER A 5 3.03 -11.54 -5.97
N GLU A 6 2.05 -12.16 -6.62
CA GLU A 6 2.27 -13.24 -7.60
C GLU A 6 2.96 -14.48 -7.01
N ASN A 7 2.57 -14.86 -5.80
CA ASN A 7 3.07 -16.04 -5.13
C ASN A 7 1.93 -17.03 -4.80
N LYS A 8 2.29 -18.11 -4.11
CA LYS A 8 1.34 -19.10 -3.57
C LYS A 8 1.25 -18.99 -2.05
N LEU A 9 1.50 -17.80 -1.48
CA LEU A 9 1.43 -17.60 -0.04
C LEU A 9 -0.02 -17.73 0.41
N SER A 10 -0.24 -18.37 1.55
CA SER A 10 -1.56 -18.65 2.12
C SER A 10 -1.55 -18.42 3.63
N GLY A 11 -2.73 -18.51 4.25
CA GLY A 11 -2.93 -18.13 5.65
C GLY A 11 -3.61 -16.76 5.76
N SER A 12 -3.78 -16.28 6.99
CA SER A 12 -4.27 -14.92 7.22
C SER A 12 -3.14 -13.91 7.15
N ILE A 13 -3.47 -12.68 6.76
CA ILE A 13 -2.52 -11.56 6.84
C ILE A 13 -2.18 -11.35 8.32
N PRO A 14 -0.90 -11.40 8.71
CA PRO A 14 -0.51 -11.35 10.11
C PRO A 14 -0.59 -9.93 10.69
N ASP A 15 -0.96 -9.81 11.97
CA ASP A 15 -1.14 -8.52 12.65
C ASP A 15 0.13 -7.65 12.68
N TRP A 16 1.32 -8.27 12.66
CA TRP A 16 2.58 -7.54 12.66
C TRP A 16 2.74 -6.62 11.45
N ILE A 17 1.95 -6.81 10.39
CA ILE A 17 1.98 -5.92 9.22
C ILE A 17 1.75 -4.46 9.63
N GLY A 18 0.86 -4.22 10.61
CA GLY A 18 0.57 -2.89 11.12
C GLY A 18 1.70 -2.24 11.93
N THR A 19 2.73 -3.00 12.32
CA THR A 19 3.91 -2.45 13.01
C THR A 19 4.93 -1.81 12.05
N LYS A 20 4.73 -1.98 10.74
CA LYS A 20 5.59 -1.44 9.68
C LYS A 20 5.05 -0.10 9.17
N GLU A 21 4.91 0.85 10.08
CA GLU A 21 4.32 2.17 9.80
C GLU A 21 5.08 2.96 8.72
N GLU A 22 6.34 2.62 8.44
CA GLU A 22 7.18 3.20 7.38
C GLU A 22 6.83 2.71 5.97
N LEU A 23 5.99 1.68 5.82
CA LEU A 23 5.62 1.15 4.51
C LEU A 23 4.81 2.16 3.70
N GLN A 24 5.35 2.53 2.54
CA GLN A 24 4.66 3.32 1.51
C GLN A 24 3.98 2.45 0.44
N ILE A 25 4.51 1.24 0.22
CA ILE A 25 4.01 0.29 -0.78
C ILE A 25 3.94 -1.08 -0.11
N LEU A 26 2.75 -1.69 -0.14
CA LEU A 26 2.47 -3.06 0.24
C LEU A 26 1.70 -3.73 -0.89
N SER A 27 2.32 -4.68 -1.58
CA SER A 27 1.66 -5.50 -2.59
C SER A 27 1.66 -6.96 -2.15
N LEU A 28 0.47 -7.48 -1.89
CA LEU A 28 0.19 -8.88 -1.56
C LEU A 28 -0.72 -9.53 -2.61
N GLY A 29 -0.97 -8.84 -3.72
CA GLY A 29 -1.93 -9.28 -4.74
C GLY A 29 -1.56 -10.61 -5.39
N LYS A 30 -2.55 -11.33 -5.94
CA LYS A 30 -2.37 -12.64 -6.60
C LYS A 30 -1.67 -13.67 -5.69
N ASN A 31 -2.24 -13.88 -4.51
CA ASN A 31 -1.83 -14.90 -3.55
C ASN A 31 -3.07 -15.72 -3.12
N GLN A 32 -2.96 -16.47 -2.02
CA GLN A 32 -4.03 -17.30 -1.46
C GLN A 32 -4.32 -16.90 0.01
N PHE A 33 -4.11 -15.63 0.37
CA PHE A 33 -4.41 -15.15 1.72
C PHE A 33 -5.92 -15.21 1.98
N PHE A 34 -6.32 -15.56 3.21
CA PHE A 34 -7.73 -15.73 3.58
C PHE A 34 -8.06 -15.21 4.98
N GLY A 35 -9.36 -15.11 5.27
CA GLY A 35 -9.87 -14.54 6.51
C GLY A 35 -10.03 -13.01 6.41
N SER A 36 -10.35 -12.39 7.54
CA SER A 36 -10.56 -10.94 7.60
C SER A 36 -9.27 -10.14 7.53
N LEU A 37 -9.36 -8.92 7.00
CA LEU A 37 -8.29 -7.94 7.14
C LEU A 37 -8.02 -7.66 8.62
N PRO A 38 -6.77 -7.81 9.10
CA PRO A 38 -6.46 -7.47 10.48
C PRO A 38 -6.64 -5.98 10.70
N ILE A 39 -7.18 -5.61 11.86
CA ILE A 39 -7.45 -4.21 12.20
C ILE A 39 -6.18 -3.35 12.18
N THR A 40 -5.02 -3.98 12.41
CA THR A 40 -3.70 -3.34 12.42
C THR A 40 -3.27 -2.84 11.04
N VAL A 41 -3.90 -3.27 9.93
CA VAL A 41 -3.66 -2.65 8.61
C VAL A 41 -3.95 -1.14 8.64
N CYS A 42 -4.91 -0.69 9.46
CA CYS A 42 -5.21 0.73 9.66
C CYS A 42 -4.07 1.52 10.34
N CYS A 43 -3.02 0.85 10.85
CA CYS A 43 -1.84 1.51 11.40
C CYS A 43 -0.83 1.95 10.34
N LEU A 44 -0.99 1.51 9.08
CA LEU A 44 -0.10 1.86 7.95
C LEU A 44 -0.33 3.30 7.45
N ARG A 45 -0.12 4.29 8.31
CA ARG A 45 -0.41 5.72 8.03
C ARG A 45 0.37 6.30 6.86
N ASN A 46 1.54 5.73 6.54
CA ASN A 46 2.39 6.16 5.43
C ASN A 46 2.11 5.43 4.11
N ILE A 47 1.13 4.51 4.08
CA ILE A 47 0.84 3.74 2.87
C ILE A 47 0.28 4.64 1.77
N GLN A 48 0.81 4.45 0.56
CA GLN A 48 0.39 5.14 -0.67
C GLN A 48 -0.11 4.11 -1.69
N PHE A 49 0.41 2.89 -1.66
CA PHE A 49 -0.03 1.80 -2.50
C PHE A 49 -0.33 0.56 -1.65
N LEU A 50 -1.60 0.16 -1.59
CA LEU A 50 -2.06 -1.05 -0.94
C LEU A 50 -2.77 -1.94 -1.96
N ASP A 51 -2.12 -3.01 -2.39
CA ASP A 51 -2.72 -4.01 -3.29
C ASP A 51 -2.90 -5.33 -2.54
N LEU A 52 -4.15 -5.69 -2.33
CA LEU A 52 -4.60 -6.95 -1.73
C LEU A 52 -5.44 -7.76 -2.72
N SER A 53 -5.43 -7.38 -4.00
CA SER A 53 -6.30 -7.95 -5.02
C SER A 53 -6.03 -9.43 -5.28
N GLN A 54 -7.01 -10.15 -5.83
CA GLN A 54 -6.83 -11.55 -6.24
C GLN A 54 -6.28 -12.43 -5.09
N ASN A 55 -6.99 -12.40 -3.97
CA ASN A 55 -6.77 -13.26 -2.81
C ASN A 55 -8.12 -13.88 -2.40
N ASN A 56 -8.15 -14.56 -1.26
CA ASN A 56 -9.33 -15.20 -0.71
C ASN A 56 -9.78 -14.52 0.61
N LEU A 57 -9.50 -13.22 0.77
CA LEU A 57 -9.85 -12.43 1.96
C LEU A 57 -11.36 -12.26 2.07
N SER A 58 -11.90 -12.21 3.28
CA SER A 58 -13.34 -12.20 3.53
C SER A 58 -13.75 -11.30 4.70
N GLY A 59 -15.06 -11.24 4.98
CA GLY A 59 -15.61 -10.38 6.03
C GLY A 59 -15.69 -8.92 5.60
N LYS A 60 -15.81 -8.01 6.57
CA LYS A 60 -15.96 -6.57 6.31
C LYS A 60 -14.62 -5.86 6.13
N ILE A 61 -14.61 -4.81 5.31
CA ILE A 61 -13.51 -3.85 5.28
C ILE A 61 -13.52 -3.06 6.61
N PRO A 62 -12.39 -2.94 7.33
CA PRO A 62 -12.36 -2.21 8.60
C PRO A 62 -12.76 -0.73 8.44
N LYS A 63 -13.66 -0.24 9.28
CA LYS A 63 -14.08 1.18 9.28
C LYS A 63 -12.93 2.16 9.54
N CYS A 64 -11.85 1.72 10.17
CA CYS A 64 -10.65 2.53 10.36
C CYS A 64 -9.80 2.71 9.10
N ILE A 65 -10.25 2.27 7.93
CA ILE A 65 -9.48 2.37 6.67
C ILE A 65 -9.12 3.82 6.32
N ASN A 66 -9.88 4.79 6.81
CA ASN A 66 -9.56 6.22 6.71
C ASN A 66 -8.30 6.64 7.50
N ASN A 67 -7.74 5.79 8.36
CA ASN A 67 -6.46 6.04 9.03
C ASN A 67 -5.24 5.89 8.10
N LEU A 68 -5.44 5.40 6.87
CA LEU A 68 -4.42 5.38 5.83
C LEU A 68 -4.21 6.79 5.26
N THR A 69 -3.79 7.72 6.11
CA THR A 69 -3.79 9.18 5.86
C THR A 69 -2.98 9.58 4.64
N SER A 70 -1.90 8.85 4.31
CA SER A 70 -1.09 9.14 3.12
C SER A 70 -1.82 8.84 1.81
N LEU A 71 -2.83 7.97 1.79
CA LEU A 71 -3.72 7.81 0.64
C LEU A 71 -4.58 9.06 0.45
N ALA A 72 -5.19 9.57 1.52
CA ALA A 72 -6.04 10.76 1.50
C ALA A 72 -5.29 12.06 1.12
N SER A 73 -4.00 12.15 1.48
CA SER A 73 -3.40 13.46 1.75
C SER A 73 -3.28 14.51 0.64
N MET A 74 -3.50 14.32 -0.66
CA MET A 74 -2.77 15.09 -1.71
C MET A 74 -1.23 15.15 -1.46
N ALA A 75 -0.42 15.04 -2.50
CA ALA A 75 1.02 15.20 -2.28
C ALA A 75 1.29 16.68 -1.99
N GLU A 76 1.40 17.09 -0.72
CA GLU A 76 2.20 18.28 -0.43
C GLU A 76 3.61 17.95 -0.89
N THR A 77 3.97 18.49 -2.05
CA THR A 77 5.34 18.56 -2.53
C THR A 77 6.07 19.52 -1.60
N THR A 78 6.29 19.11 -0.35
CA THR A 78 7.38 19.65 0.42
C THR A 78 8.62 19.17 -0.31
N TYR A 79 9.17 20.06 -1.15
CA TYR A 79 10.55 19.99 -1.56
C TYR A 79 11.33 19.58 -0.31
N LEU A 80 11.97 18.42 -0.33
CA LEU A 80 13.05 18.16 0.60
C LEU A 80 14.07 19.25 0.31
N THR A 81 14.00 20.36 1.06
CA THR A 81 15.15 21.22 1.24
C THR A 81 16.20 20.28 1.81
N SER A 82 17.26 20.12 1.03
CA SER A 82 18.47 19.44 1.43
C SER A 82 18.84 19.89 2.84
N HIS A 83 18.58 19.05 3.83
CA HIS A 83 19.24 19.19 5.11
C HIS A 83 20.67 18.74 4.88
N SER A 84 21.51 19.72 4.59
CA SER A 84 22.96 19.61 4.54
C SER A 84 23.46 19.12 5.91
N TYR A 85 23.56 17.80 6.07
CA TYR A 85 24.63 17.22 6.86
C TYR A 85 25.72 16.82 5.88
N GLY A 86 26.75 17.67 5.80
CA GLY A 86 27.90 17.43 4.94
C GLY A 86 28.66 16.21 5.42
N PHE A 87 28.56 15.10 4.68
CA PHE A 87 29.60 14.07 4.59
C PHE A 87 29.55 13.45 3.20
N TYR A 88 30.74 13.26 2.62
CA TYR A 88 30.96 12.65 1.31
C TYR A 88 30.38 11.23 1.28
N THR A 89 29.24 11.04 0.62
CA THR A 89 28.88 9.74 0.05
C THR A 89 28.30 9.96 -1.32
N ASN A 90 28.90 9.31 -2.33
CA ASN A 90 28.37 9.15 -3.67
C ASN A 90 27.07 8.32 -3.62
N LEU A 91 26.01 8.86 -3.02
CA LEU A 91 24.69 8.28 -3.09
C LEU A 91 24.11 8.71 -4.43
N VAL A 92 24.27 7.85 -5.44
CA VAL A 92 23.29 7.80 -6.52
C VAL A 92 21.95 7.61 -5.81
N PRO A 93 21.00 8.56 -5.89
CA PRO A 93 19.68 8.35 -5.30
C PRO A 93 19.17 7.04 -5.87
N TYR A 94 18.83 6.06 -5.03
CA TYR A 94 18.21 4.84 -5.53
C TYR A 94 16.97 5.24 -6.32
N ASP A 95 17.06 5.15 -7.65
CA ASP A 95 15.91 5.29 -8.52
C ASP A 95 15.04 4.07 -8.27
N LEU A 96 14.10 4.22 -7.33
CA LEU A 96 13.11 3.20 -7.07
C LEU A 96 12.23 3.15 -8.32
N ASN A 97 12.43 2.10 -9.12
CA ASN A 97 11.56 1.71 -10.20
C ASN A 97 10.87 0.43 -9.75
N ALA A 98 9.55 0.39 -9.78
CA ALA A 98 8.79 -0.78 -9.41
C ALA A 98 7.83 -1.15 -10.53
N TRP A 99 7.75 -2.44 -10.82
CA TRP A 99 6.71 -2.99 -11.66
C TRP A 99 5.48 -3.19 -10.80
N LEU A 100 4.39 -2.51 -11.14
CA LEU A 100 3.11 -2.65 -10.47
C LEU A 100 2.08 -3.12 -11.48
N THR A 101 1.14 -3.96 -11.05
CA THR A 101 -0.03 -4.26 -11.88
C THR A 101 -1.02 -3.11 -11.72
N TRP A 102 -1.31 -2.40 -12.82
CA TRP A 102 -2.29 -1.32 -12.87
C TRP A 102 -3.31 -1.62 -13.97
N LYS A 103 -4.61 -1.65 -13.64
CA LYS A 103 -5.69 -1.95 -14.61
C LYS A 103 -5.48 -3.27 -15.39
N GLY A 104 -4.96 -4.29 -14.71
CA GLY A 104 -4.69 -5.59 -15.32
C GLY A 104 -3.44 -5.64 -16.21
N SER A 105 -2.66 -4.56 -16.33
CA SER A 105 -1.40 -4.54 -17.06
C SER A 105 -0.22 -4.25 -16.13
N LYS A 106 0.90 -4.95 -16.34
CA LYS A 106 2.13 -4.72 -15.60
C LYS A 106 2.79 -3.45 -16.15
N GLN A 107 2.88 -2.41 -15.32
CA GLN A 107 3.42 -1.10 -15.67
C GLN A 107 4.63 -0.79 -14.79
N MET A 108 5.69 -0.27 -15.40
CA MET A 108 6.84 0.25 -14.67
C MET A 108 6.56 1.69 -14.25
N PHE A 109 6.65 1.97 -12.95
CA PHE A 109 6.57 3.31 -12.41
C PHE A 109 7.96 3.75 -11.97
N MET A 110 8.36 4.94 -12.40
CA MET A 110 9.65 5.55 -12.07
C MET A 110 9.52 6.43 -10.82
N ASN A 111 10.63 6.63 -10.11
CA ASN A 111 10.82 7.44 -8.89
C ASN A 111 9.71 8.46 -8.55
N LYS A 112 9.54 9.52 -9.37
CA LYS A 112 8.51 10.56 -9.14
C LYS A 112 7.08 10.03 -9.31
N GLY A 113 6.84 9.15 -10.28
CA GLY A 113 5.53 8.54 -10.51
C GLY A 113 5.11 7.60 -9.38
N LEU A 114 6.05 6.85 -8.78
CA LEU A 114 5.77 6.00 -7.63
C LEU A 114 5.32 6.80 -6.41
N ARG A 115 5.97 7.94 -6.13
CA ARG A 115 5.63 8.81 -4.99
C ARG A 115 4.27 9.51 -5.12
N LEU A 116 3.73 9.57 -6.34
CA LEU A 116 2.42 10.16 -6.63
C LEU A 116 1.31 9.12 -6.67
N LEU A 117 1.66 7.83 -6.64
CA LEU A 117 0.71 6.75 -6.80
C LEU A 117 -0.04 6.52 -5.49
N LYS A 118 -1.32 6.93 -5.47
CA LYS A 118 -2.26 6.69 -4.38
C LYS A 118 -3.27 5.65 -4.83
N ILE A 119 -3.15 4.42 -4.36
CA ILE A 119 -3.97 3.28 -4.79
C ILE A 119 -4.33 2.40 -3.59
N ILE A 120 -5.60 2.02 -3.53
CA ILE A 120 -6.09 0.90 -2.73
C ILE A 120 -6.82 -0.07 -3.67
N ASP A 121 -6.34 -1.29 -3.78
CA ASP A 121 -6.96 -2.35 -4.59
C ASP A 121 -7.35 -3.53 -3.70
N LEU A 122 -8.66 -3.71 -3.53
CA LEU A 122 -9.29 -4.79 -2.76
C LEU A 122 -10.05 -5.77 -3.67
N SER A 123 -9.93 -5.62 -4.99
CA SER A 123 -10.73 -6.35 -5.98
C SER A 123 -10.44 -7.85 -5.97
N SER A 124 -11.37 -8.65 -6.51
CA SER A 124 -11.21 -10.11 -6.61
C SER A 124 -10.86 -10.78 -5.28
N ASN A 125 -11.66 -10.48 -4.24
CA ASN A 125 -11.68 -11.13 -2.93
C ASN A 125 -13.13 -11.55 -2.59
N HIS A 126 -13.36 -12.01 -1.36
CA HIS A 126 -14.68 -12.39 -0.81
C HIS A 126 -15.15 -11.45 0.32
N PHE A 127 -14.79 -10.16 0.26
CA PHE A 127 -15.32 -9.17 1.20
C PHE A 127 -16.85 -9.08 1.08
N SER A 128 -17.51 -8.88 2.21
CA SER A 128 -18.97 -8.78 2.36
C SER A 128 -19.34 -7.50 3.11
N GLU A 129 -20.65 -7.29 3.34
CA GLU A 129 -21.23 -6.06 3.87
C GLU A 129 -21.16 -4.88 2.88
N GLU A 130 -21.63 -3.72 3.34
CA GLU A 130 -21.55 -2.47 2.59
C GLU A 130 -20.10 -1.97 2.46
N ILE A 131 -19.84 -1.22 1.39
CA ILE A 131 -18.61 -0.43 1.25
C ILE A 131 -18.58 0.61 2.38
N PRO A 132 -17.57 0.62 3.28
CA PRO A 132 -17.56 1.56 4.39
C PRO A 132 -17.49 3.01 3.92
N ILE A 133 -18.31 3.90 4.48
CA ILE A 133 -18.32 5.34 4.17
C ILE A 133 -16.94 5.99 4.43
N GLU A 134 -16.13 5.40 5.31
CA GLU A 134 -14.79 5.87 5.61
C GLU A 134 -13.84 5.81 4.40
N ILE A 135 -14.14 5.03 3.36
CA ILE A 135 -13.42 5.04 2.08
C ILE A 135 -13.51 6.42 1.39
N GLU A 136 -14.60 7.18 1.59
CA GLU A 136 -14.76 8.54 1.02
C GLU A 136 -13.60 9.45 1.42
N LYS A 137 -13.05 9.28 2.63
CA LYS A 137 -11.94 10.11 3.13
C LYS A 137 -10.58 9.77 2.50
N LEU A 138 -10.50 8.72 1.70
CA LEU A 138 -9.27 8.31 1.00
C LEU A 138 -9.20 8.86 -0.44
N CYS A 139 -10.31 9.39 -0.97
CA CYS A 139 -10.49 9.83 -2.35
C CYS A 139 -10.39 11.35 -2.50
#